data_AF-A0AAQ3B2K5-F1
#
_entry.id   AF-A0AAQ3B2K5-F1
#
_cell.length_a   1.000
_cell.length_b   1.000
_cell.length_c   1.000
_cell.angle_alpha   90.00
_cell.angle_beta   90.00
_cell.angle_gamma   90.00
#
_symmetry.space_group_name_H-M   'P 1'
#
loop_
_entity.id
_entity.type
_entity.pdbx_description
1 polymer ?
#
loop_
_entity_poly.entity_id
_entity_poly.type
_entity_poly.pdbx_seq_one_letter_code
_entity_poly.pdbx_strand_id
1 'polypeptide(L)'
;MALLFCLTPFVSSPIALVIGFLLASFSLVPTELPIASFTKKLLSYSIIGLGFGIHFEQALAVTSDGIGLIIATILGTLVIGMMIAKAIKLERTTAYLIASGTAICGGSAIAAVAPAIKAKDEQIGLALATVFVLNSLALFIFPVIGHAIGLDQHTFGTWAAIAIHDTSSVVGAASAYGEEALTTATTLKLARALWIIPVALISAVIFSRGNGEEGKSKLVIPYFIFWYCAAIAFSDFFPQFEVVYQGIFAIAKQALVVCLFLIGCSISVSKLKSAGAKPLMFGVTLWVLISTTSLGWLLFS
;
A
#
# COMPACT_ATOMS: atom_id res chain seq x y z
N MET A 1 -24.72 10.73 7.86
CA MET A 1 -24.19 12.08 8.17
C MET A 1 -22.67 12.17 8.03
N ALA A 2 -21.86 11.36 8.74
CA ALA A 2 -20.40 11.40 8.64
C ALA A 2 -19.84 11.17 7.21
N LEU A 3 -20.42 10.23 6.46
CA LEU A 3 -20.06 10.00 5.05
C LEU A 3 -20.27 11.24 4.16
N LEU A 4 -21.40 11.94 4.36
CA LEU A 4 -21.72 13.16 3.61
C LEU A 4 -20.75 14.30 3.96
N PHE A 5 -20.29 14.37 5.21
CA PHE A 5 -19.26 15.32 5.62
C PHE A 5 -17.92 15.06 4.91
N CYS A 6 -17.55 13.79 4.73
CA CYS A 6 -16.34 13.41 3.98
C CYS A 6 -16.42 13.69 2.46
N LEU A 7 -17.60 14.02 1.93
CA LEU A 7 -17.76 14.50 0.55
C LEU A 7 -17.47 16.01 0.41
N THR A 8 -17.32 16.72 1.52
CA THR A 8 -17.01 18.15 1.50
C THR A 8 -15.50 18.38 1.34
N PRO A 9 -15.08 19.49 0.70
CA PRO A 9 -13.66 19.82 0.54
C PRO A 9 -12.96 20.18 1.87
N PHE A 10 -13.72 20.33 2.96
CA PHE A 10 -13.19 20.67 4.28
C PHE A 10 -12.57 19.48 5.02
N VAL A 11 -12.83 18.25 4.55
CA VAL A 11 -12.32 17.03 5.18
C VAL A 11 -11.14 16.50 4.38
N SER A 12 -9.96 16.51 4.99
CA SER A 12 -8.77 15.89 4.41
C SER A 12 -8.77 14.36 4.58
N SER A 13 -7.97 13.69 3.77
CA SER A 13 -7.76 12.24 3.80
C SER A 13 -7.47 11.65 5.20
N PRO A 14 -6.57 12.21 6.03
CA PRO A 14 -6.36 11.73 7.40
C PRO A 14 -7.56 11.92 8.32
N ILE A 15 -8.22 13.08 8.23
CA ILE A 15 -9.37 13.40 9.08
C ILE A 15 -10.51 12.41 8.79
N ALA A 16 -10.80 12.16 7.51
CA ALA A 16 -11.77 11.17 7.08
C ALA A 16 -11.48 9.78 7.69
N LEU A 17 -10.22 9.35 7.64
CA LEU A 17 -9.81 8.07 8.21
C LEU A 17 -9.98 8.01 9.74
N VAL A 18 -9.59 9.07 10.45
CA VAL A 18 -9.76 9.17 11.92
C VAL A 18 -11.24 9.10 12.29
N ILE A 19 -12.10 9.85 11.59
CA ILE A 19 -13.55 9.82 11.83
C ILE A 19 -14.06 8.37 11.66
N GLY A 20 -13.69 7.71 10.56
CA GLY A 20 -14.09 6.32 10.32
C GLY A 20 -13.61 5.37 11.41
N PHE A 21 -12.35 5.49 11.82
CA PHE A 21 -11.75 4.68 12.89
C PHE A 21 -12.43 4.88 14.24
N LEU A 22 -12.75 6.13 14.61
CA LEU A 22 -13.47 6.44 15.84
C LEU A 22 -14.86 5.81 15.83
N LEU A 23 -15.60 5.94 14.72
CA LEU A 23 -16.90 5.30 14.56
C LEU A 23 -16.82 3.78 14.70
N ALA A 24 -15.81 3.14 14.10
CA ALA A 24 -15.58 1.71 14.25
C ALA A 24 -15.28 1.32 15.70
N SER A 25 -14.47 2.13 16.39
CA SER A 25 -14.07 1.91 17.80
C SER A 25 -15.25 1.99 18.77
N PHE A 26 -16.24 2.85 18.48
CA PHE A 26 -17.48 2.97 19.26
C PHE A 26 -18.61 2.05 18.77
N SER A 27 -18.32 1.13 17.84
CA SER A 27 -19.33 0.22 17.25
C SER A 27 -20.51 0.96 16.60
N LEU A 28 -20.26 2.16 16.06
CA LEU A 28 -21.26 3.01 15.38
C LEU A 28 -21.31 2.77 13.86
N VAL A 29 -20.61 1.75 13.37
CA VAL A 29 -20.57 1.37 11.95
C VAL A 29 -21.61 0.29 11.69
N PRO A 30 -22.54 0.47 10.73
CA PRO A 30 -23.53 -0.55 10.38
C PRO A 30 -22.86 -1.85 9.92
N THR A 31 -23.22 -2.97 10.54
CA THR A 31 -22.64 -4.29 10.25
C THR A 31 -23.22 -4.97 9.00
N GLU A 32 -24.39 -4.52 8.54
CA GLU A 32 -25.09 -5.13 7.40
C GLU A 32 -24.56 -4.68 6.03
N LEU A 33 -23.77 -3.61 5.99
CA LEU A 33 -23.22 -3.10 4.74
C LEU A 33 -21.88 -3.78 4.42
N PRO A 34 -21.64 -4.22 3.17
CA PRO A 34 -20.37 -4.83 2.78
C PRO A 34 -19.28 -3.78 2.53
N ILE A 35 -18.95 -2.99 3.55
CA ILE A 35 -18.06 -1.82 3.50
C ILE A 35 -16.72 -2.17 2.85
N ALA A 36 -16.12 -3.30 3.21
CA ALA A 36 -14.82 -3.73 2.66
C ALA A 36 -14.84 -3.91 1.13
N SER A 37 -15.94 -4.45 0.58
CA SER A 37 -16.08 -4.68 -0.86
C SER A 37 -16.24 -3.36 -1.63
N PHE A 38 -17.08 -2.47 -1.11
CA PHE A 38 -17.24 -1.11 -1.65
C PHE A 38 -15.93 -0.33 -1.60
N THR A 39 -15.24 -0.38 -0.46
CA THR A 39 -13.95 0.29 -0.24
C THR A 39 -12.92 -0.14 -1.28
N LYS A 40 -12.79 -1.45 -1.53
CA LYS A 40 -11.86 -1.99 -2.53
C LYS A 40 -12.15 -1.47 -3.94
N LYS A 41 -13.42 -1.46 -4.35
CA LYS A 41 -13.83 -0.96 -5.67
C LYS A 41 -13.61 0.55 -5.79
N LEU A 42 -14.03 1.31 -4.79
CA LEU A 42 -13.87 2.76 -4.75
C LEU A 42 -12.40 3.16 -4.79
N LEU A 43 -11.53 2.50 -4.00
CA LEU A 43 -10.08 2.72 -4.06
C LEU A 43 -9.53 2.50 -5.47
N SER A 44 -9.94 1.40 -6.11
CA SER A 44 -9.48 1.06 -7.46
C SER A 44 -9.89 2.13 -8.48
N TYR A 45 -11.15 2.57 -8.43
CA TYR A 45 -11.65 3.62 -9.32
C TYR A 45 -11.03 4.99 -9.05
N SER A 46 -10.83 5.35 -7.78
CA SER A 46 -10.10 6.56 -7.41
C SER A 46 -8.68 6.54 -7.98
N ILE A 47 -7.95 5.44 -7.82
CA ILE A 47 -6.60 5.32 -8.37
C ILE A 47 -6.60 5.47 -9.89
N ILE A 48 -7.50 4.77 -10.60
CA ILE A 48 -7.61 4.88 -12.06
C ILE A 48 -7.92 6.33 -12.46
N GLY A 49 -8.85 7.00 -11.76
CA GLY A 49 -9.21 8.39 -11.99
C GLY A 49 -8.06 9.37 -11.76
N LEU A 50 -7.22 9.13 -10.75
CA LEU A 50 -5.99 9.91 -10.52
C LEU A 50 -5.00 9.79 -11.68
N GLY A 51 -5.03 8.70 -12.45
CA GLY A 51 -4.18 8.51 -13.63
C GLY A 51 -4.42 9.54 -14.74
N PHE A 52 -5.64 10.09 -14.86
CA PHE A 52 -5.94 11.12 -15.87
C PHE A 52 -5.28 12.48 -15.57
N GLY A 53 -4.82 12.73 -14.35
CA GLY A 53 -4.12 13.97 -13.98
C GLY A 53 -2.60 13.84 -13.98
N ILE A 54 -2.04 12.77 -14.55
CA ILE A 54 -0.61 12.49 -14.53
C ILE A 54 -0.09 12.44 -15.97
N HIS A 55 0.97 13.18 -16.25
CA HIS A 55 1.65 13.14 -17.54
C HIS A 55 2.51 11.88 -17.69
N PHE A 56 2.54 11.30 -18.89
CA PHE A 56 3.25 10.05 -19.14
C PHE A 56 4.76 10.17 -18.88
N GLU A 57 5.38 11.26 -19.34
CA GLU A 57 6.82 11.53 -19.10
C GLU A 57 7.15 11.65 -17.62
N GLN A 58 6.28 12.31 -16.84
CA GLN A 58 6.46 12.44 -15.39
C GLN A 58 6.35 11.08 -14.70
N ALA A 59 5.35 10.27 -15.07
CA ALA A 59 5.20 8.92 -14.53
C ALA A 59 6.40 8.02 -14.85
N LEU A 60 6.93 8.12 -16.07
CA LEU A 60 8.14 7.42 -16.49
C LEU A 60 9.35 7.89 -15.69
N ALA A 61 9.61 9.20 -15.62
CA ALA A 61 10.77 9.78 -14.93
C ALA A 61 10.80 9.35 -13.45
N VAL A 62 9.68 9.54 -12.74
CA VAL A 62 9.54 9.11 -11.34
C VAL A 62 9.81 7.62 -11.20
N THR A 63 9.24 6.79 -12.09
CA THR A 63 9.44 5.34 -12.03
C THR A 63 10.88 4.94 -12.35
N SER A 64 11.52 5.54 -13.36
CA SER A 64 12.89 5.23 -13.75
C SER A 64 13.89 5.62 -12.67
N ASP A 65 13.71 6.79 -12.06
CA ASP A 65 14.59 7.27 -11.00
C ASP A 65 14.43 6.40 -9.74
N GLY A 66 13.20 5.98 -9.46
CA GLY A 66 12.87 5.13 -8.31
C GLY A 66 13.17 3.64 -8.51
N ILE A 67 13.41 3.15 -9.73
CA ILE A 67 13.41 1.69 -9.99
C ILE A 67 14.54 0.96 -9.27
N GLY A 68 15.73 1.55 -9.21
CA GLY A 68 16.87 0.97 -8.51
C GLY A 68 16.58 0.81 -7.01
N LEU A 69 15.98 1.84 -6.42
CA LEU A 69 15.58 1.85 -5.01
C LEU A 69 14.43 0.86 -4.75
N ILE A 70 13.46 0.74 -5.65
CA ILE A 70 12.39 -0.27 -5.56
C ILE A 70 12.99 -1.69 -5.54
N ILE A 71 13.87 -2.00 -6.49
CA ILE A 71 14.49 -3.33 -6.59
C ILE A 71 15.32 -3.63 -5.34
N ALA A 72 16.19 -2.69 -4.95
CA ALA A 72 17.05 -2.83 -3.78
C ALA A 72 16.23 -3.03 -2.50
N THR A 73 15.15 -2.27 -2.31
CA THR A 73 14.31 -2.40 -1.12
C THR A 73 13.47 -3.67 -1.12
N ILE A 74 12.93 -4.12 -2.26
CA ILE A 74 12.23 -5.41 -2.33
C ILE A 74 13.17 -6.55 -1.94
N LEU A 75 14.31 -6.66 -2.64
CA LEU A 75 15.27 -7.75 -2.44
C LEU A 75 15.87 -7.69 -1.03
N GLY A 76 16.28 -6.50 -0.60
CA GLY A 76 16.82 -6.25 0.72
C GLY A 76 15.84 -6.63 1.83
N THR A 77 14.57 -6.21 1.72
CA THR A 77 13.52 -6.57 2.69
C THR A 77 13.31 -8.07 2.79
N LEU A 78 13.26 -8.77 1.65
CA LEU A 78 13.08 -10.23 1.63
C LEU A 78 14.30 -10.94 2.23
N VAL A 79 15.51 -10.58 1.83
CA VAL A 79 16.75 -11.23 2.29
C VAL A 79 16.99 -10.95 3.77
N ILE A 80 17.02 -9.67 4.17
CA ILE A 80 17.27 -9.24 5.55
C ILE A 80 16.12 -9.73 6.45
N GLY A 81 14.88 -9.66 5.99
CA GLY A 81 13.72 -10.19 6.70
C GLY A 81 13.88 -11.66 7.03
N MET A 82 14.30 -12.49 6.07
CA MET A 82 14.52 -13.91 6.34
C MET A 82 15.71 -14.17 7.28
N MET A 83 16.75 -13.34 7.25
CA MET A 83 17.86 -13.41 8.21
C MET A 83 17.42 -13.07 9.64
N ILE A 84 16.68 -11.96 9.81
CA ILE A 84 16.15 -11.53 11.11
C ILE A 84 15.17 -12.59 11.64
N ALA A 85 14.29 -13.12 10.79
CA ALA A 85 13.32 -14.15 11.16
C ALA A 85 14.01 -15.39 11.74
N LYS A 86 15.13 -15.82 11.15
CA LYS A 86 15.95 -16.92 11.66
C LYS A 86 16.53 -16.60 13.03
N ALA A 87 17.04 -15.39 13.24
CA ALA A 87 17.61 -14.96 14.51
C ALA A 87 16.59 -14.96 15.65
N ILE A 88 15.37 -14.45 15.39
CA ILE A 88 14.30 -14.43 16.40
C ILE A 88 13.53 -15.76 16.47
N LYS A 89 13.84 -16.76 15.63
CA LYS A 89 13.13 -18.05 15.52
C LYS A 89 11.64 -17.89 15.18
N LEU A 90 11.29 -16.95 14.31
CA LEU A 90 9.92 -16.82 13.79
C LEU A 90 9.67 -17.92 12.75
N GLU A 91 8.44 -18.44 12.72
CA GLU A 91 8.04 -19.44 11.74
C GLU A 91 8.26 -18.91 10.31
N ARG A 92 8.90 -19.73 9.46
CA ARG A 92 9.46 -19.32 8.17
C ARG A 92 8.39 -18.77 7.22
N THR A 93 7.23 -19.41 7.14
CA THR A 93 6.14 -19.01 6.25
C THR A 93 5.50 -17.70 6.72
N THR A 94 5.18 -17.55 8.00
CA THR A 94 4.67 -16.29 8.57
C THR A 94 5.67 -15.15 8.35
N ALA A 95 6.96 -15.39 8.59
CA ALA A 95 8.01 -14.40 8.34
C ALA A 95 8.08 -14.00 6.87
N TYR A 96 8.06 -14.97 5.95
CA TYR A 96 8.12 -14.71 4.52
C TYR A 96 6.89 -13.94 4.01
N LEU A 97 5.70 -14.24 4.54
CA LEU A 97 4.48 -13.48 4.22
C LEU A 97 4.58 -12.03 4.71
N ILE A 98 5.02 -11.80 5.96
CA ILE A 98 5.19 -10.44 6.50
C ILE A 98 6.25 -9.69 5.70
N ALA A 99 7.39 -10.33 5.39
CA ALA A 99 8.44 -9.73 4.58
C ALA A 99 7.96 -9.40 3.17
N SER A 100 7.22 -10.30 2.51
CA SER A 100 6.66 -10.07 1.17
C SER A 100 5.60 -8.95 1.16
N GLY A 101 4.73 -8.92 2.17
CA GLY A 101 3.76 -7.84 2.36
C GLY A 101 4.45 -6.50 2.56
N THR A 102 5.47 -6.48 3.42
CA THR A 102 6.28 -5.28 3.69
C THR A 102 7.07 -4.83 2.47
N ALA A 103 7.59 -5.77 1.68
CA ALA A 103 8.43 -5.51 0.52
C ALA A 103 7.65 -4.99 -0.70
N ILE A 104 6.32 -5.12 -0.79
CA ILE A 104 5.58 -4.79 -2.02
C ILE A 104 4.37 -3.88 -1.76
N CYS A 105 3.19 -4.47 -1.61
CA CYS A 105 1.90 -3.76 -1.54
C CYS A 105 1.01 -4.36 -0.42
N GLY A 106 1.63 -4.88 0.64
CA GLY A 106 0.96 -5.36 1.84
C GLY A 106 0.10 -6.59 1.58
N GLY A 107 -1.21 -6.45 1.83
CA GLY A 107 -2.16 -7.56 1.76
C GLY A 107 -2.24 -8.24 0.40
N SER A 108 -2.13 -7.50 -0.71
CA SER A 108 -2.19 -8.11 -2.05
C SER A 108 -0.97 -8.98 -2.36
N ALA A 109 0.20 -8.62 -1.85
CA ALA A 109 1.40 -9.44 -1.96
C ALA A 109 1.27 -10.72 -1.10
N ILE A 110 0.77 -10.59 0.13
CA ILE A 110 0.45 -11.74 0.99
C ILE A 110 -0.53 -12.68 0.29
N ALA A 111 -1.61 -12.16 -0.28
CA ALA A 111 -2.62 -12.97 -0.97
C ALA A 111 -2.09 -13.70 -2.21
N ALA A 112 -1.12 -13.11 -2.93
CA ALA A 112 -0.50 -13.72 -4.10
C ALA A 112 0.58 -14.76 -3.73
N VAL A 113 1.36 -14.48 -2.68
CA VAL A 113 2.46 -15.35 -2.23
C VAL A 113 1.94 -16.53 -1.40
N ALA A 114 0.89 -16.35 -0.61
CA ALA A 114 0.32 -17.39 0.25
C ALA A 114 0.01 -18.72 -0.48
N PRO A 115 -0.72 -18.75 -1.61
CA PRO A 115 -0.94 -19.99 -2.34
C PRO A 115 0.35 -20.55 -2.95
N ALA A 116 1.29 -19.70 -3.37
CA ALA A 116 2.56 -20.11 -3.95
C ALA A 116 3.44 -20.89 -2.95
N ILE A 117 3.37 -20.55 -1.66
CA ILE A 117 4.15 -21.20 -0.60
C ILE A 117 3.32 -22.18 0.25
N LYS A 118 2.09 -22.49 -0.17
CA LYS A 118 1.13 -23.35 0.54
C LYS A 118 0.94 -22.92 2.02
N ALA A 119 0.78 -21.61 2.26
CA ALA A 119 0.60 -21.07 3.59
C ALA A 119 -0.74 -21.49 4.22
N LYS A 120 -0.73 -21.73 5.54
CA LYS A 120 -1.93 -22.01 6.32
C LYS A 120 -2.68 -20.71 6.64
N ASP A 121 -4.01 -20.80 6.78
CA ASP A 121 -4.87 -19.64 7.06
C ASP A 121 -4.45 -18.86 8.31
N GLU A 122 -3.98 -19.54 9.36
CA GLU A 122 -3.47 -18.90 10.57
C GLU A 122 -2.23 -18.02 10.28
N GLN A 123 -1.31 -18.50 9.44
CA GLN A 123 -0.10 -17.77 9.06
C GLN A 123 -0.45 -16.55 8.19
N ILE A 124 -1.41 -16.71 7.28
CA ILE A 124 -1.94 -15.63 6.45
C ILE A 124 -2.62 -14.58 7.34
N GLY A 125 -3.45 -15.01 8.29
CA GLY A 125 -4.13 -14.15 9.25
C GLY A 125 -3.17 -13.32 10.08
N LEU A 126 -2.13 -13.93 10.65
CA LEU A 126 -1.09 -13.24 11.42
C LEU A 126 -0.31 -12.22 10.58
N ALA A 127 0.03 -12.58 9.34
CA ALA A 127 0.75 -11.68 8.44
C ALA A 127 -0.10 -10.48 8.02
N LEU A 128 -1.36 -10.71 7.64
CA LEU A 128 -2.32 -9.66 7.29
C LEU A 128 -2.57 -8.74 8.49
N ALA A 129 -2.80 -9.30 9.68
CA ALA A 129 -3.00 -8.51 10.89
C ALA A 129 -1.80 -7.60 11.17
N THR A 130 -0.58 -8.16 11.15
CA THR A 130 0.67 -7.40 11.36
C THR A 130 0.79 -6.24 10.37
N VAL A 131 0.67 -6.51 9.07
CA VAL A 131 0.79 -5.49 8.02
C VAL A 131 -0.31 -4.43 8.14
N PHE A 132 -1.53 -4.83 8.50
CA PHE A 132 -2.64 -3.91 8.67
C PHE A 132 -2.42 -2.95 9.86
N VAL A 133 -1.88 -3.46 10.97
CA VAL A 133 -1.50 -2.62 12.13
C VAL A 133 -0.48 -1.56 11.71
N LEU A 134 0.60 -1.97 11.05
CA LEU A 134 1.68 -1.06 10.64
C LEU A 134 1.18 -0.02 9.64
N ASN A 135 0.37 -0.43 8.66
CA ASN A 135 -0.26 0.48 7.70
C ASN A 135 -1.17 1.51 8.35
N SER A 136 -1.88 1.14 9.41
CA SER A 136 -2.74 2.06 10.16
C SER A 136 -1.91 3.12 10.89
N LEU A 137 -0.76 2.73 11.45
CA LEU A 137 0.17 3.66 12.10
C LEU A 137 0.87 4.57 11.09
N ALA A 138 1.24 4.02 9.93
CA ALA A 138 1.96 4.73 8.87
C ALA A 138 1.26 6.01 8.41
N LEU A 139 -0.07 5.96 8.28
CA LEU A 139 -0.92 7.09 7.88
C LEU A 139 -0.73 8.35 8.72
N PHE A 140 -0.41 8.18 10.00
CA PHE A 140 -0.24 9.28 10.94
C PHE A 140 1.23 9.64 11.13
N ILE A 141 2.08 8.63 11.26
CA ILE A 141 3.49 8.81 11.58
C ILE A 141 4.24 9.47 10.43
N PHE A 142 3.98 9.04 9.19
CA PHE A 142 4.77 9.48 8.04
C PHE A 142 4.63 10.97 7.76
N PRO A 143 3.41 11.54 7.57
CA PRO A 143 3.27 12.97 7.30
C PRO A 143 3.88 13.84 8.41
N VAL A 144 3.72 13.44 9.68
CA VAL A 144 4.30 14.15 10.83
C VAL A 144 5.83 14.17 10.75
N ILE A 145 6.46 13.02 10.49
CA ILE A 145 7.91 12.95 10.32
C ILE A 145 8.36 13.78 9.11
N GLY A 146 7.67 13.65 7.97
CA GLY A 146 8.00 14.39 6.75
C GLY A 146 8.00 15.90 6.97
N HIS A 147 6.97 16.43 7.61
CA HIS A 147 6.90 17.86 7.95
C HIS A 147 7.94 18.27 8.99
N ALA A 148 8.20 17.44 10.00
CA ALA A 148 9.17 17.74 11.05
C ALA A 148 10.61 17.87 10.52
N ILE A 149 10.96 17.11 9.48
CA ILE A 149 12.28 17.18 8.83
C ILE A 149 12.26 18.04 7.54
N GLY A 150 11.12 18.59 7.17
CA GLY A 150 10.98 19.52 6.03
C GLY A 150 11.14 18.89 4.65
N LEU A 151 10.67 17.65 4.45
CA LEU A 151 10.72 17.02 3.13
C LEU A 151 9.86 17.78 2.11
N ASP A 152 10.38 17.95 0.89
CA ASP A 152 9.54 18.34 -0.24
C ASP A 152 8.56 17.20 -0.61
N GLN A 153 7.56 17.53 -1.43
CA GLN A 153 6.49 16.59 -1.75
C GLN A 153 6.96 15.39 -2.57
N HIS A 154 7.90 15.59 -3.50
CA HIS A 154 8.45 14.51 -4.31
C HIS A 154 9.24 13.52 -3.45
N THR A 155 10.11 14.01 -2.58
CA THR A 155 10.90 13.17 -1.65
C THR A 155 10.01 12.44 -0.66
N PHE A 156 9.01 13.12 -0.08
CA PHE A 156 8.03 12.47 0.79
C PHE A 156 7.23 11.39 0.05
N GLY A 157 6.76 11.69 -1.17
CA GLY A 157 6.00 10.75 -1.98
C GLY A 157 6.80 9.50 -2.31
N THR A 158 8.08 9.67 -2.66
CA THR A 158 9.03 8.57 -2.89
C THR A 158 9.25 7.74 -1.63
N TRP A 159 9.54 8.39 -0.49
CA TRP A 159 9.74 7.71 0.78
C TRP A 159 8.50 6.94 1.23
N ALA A 160 7.31 7.55 1.18
CA ALA A 160 6.05 6.93 1.53
C ALA A 160 5.77 5.70 0.64
N ALA A 161 6.00 5.81 -0.68
CA ALA A 161 5.82 4.70 -1.61
C ALA A 161 6.74 3.50 -1.33
N ILE A 162 7.91 3.73 -0.74
CA ILE A 162 8.88 2.69 -0.39
C ILE A 162 8.60 2.09 0.98
N ALA A 163 8.33 2.91 1.98
CA ALA A 163 8.34 2.45 3.36
C ALA A 163 6.96 2.10 3.92
N ILE A 164 5.86 2.61 3.37
CA ILE A 164 4.50 2.19 3.76
C ILE A 164 4.11 0.95 2.96
N HIS A 165 3.37 0.00 3.54
CA HIS A 165 3.30 -1.34 2.98
C HIS A 165 2.22 -1.47 1.90
N ASP A 166 1.06 -0.83 2.05
CA ASP A 166 -0.04 -0.91 1.09
C ASP A 166 -0.34 0.39 0.33
N THR A 167 -1.15 0.27 -0.73
CA THR A 167 -1.52 1.40 -1.57
C THR A 167 -2.47 2.37 -0.87
N SER A 168 -3.44 1.87 -0.11
CA SER A 168 -4.40 2.69 0.61
C SER A 168 -3.74 3.66 1.60
N SER A 169 -2.81 3.16 2.41
CA SER A 169 -2.11 3.95 3.40
C SER A 169 -1.10 4.90 2.78
N VAL A 170 -0.41 4.49 1.70
CA VAL A 170 0.44 5.42 0.93
C VAL A 170 -0.37 6.57 0.41
N VAL A 171 -1.47 6.27 -0.27
CA VAL A 171 -2.32 7.26 -0.90
C VAL A 171 -2.94 8.18 0.15
N GLY A 172 -3.33 7.64 1.32
CA GLY A 172 -3.82 8.46 2.43
C GLY A 172 -2.78 9.38 3.05
N ALA A 173 -1.56 8.88 3.28
CA ALA A 173 -0.46 9.68 3.82
C ALA A 173 0.02 10.74 2.82
N ALA A 174 0.15 10.38 1.55
CA ALA A 174 0.59 11.27 0.48
C ALA A 174 -0.43 12.35 0.14
N SER A 175 -1.72 12.01 0.10
CA SER A 175 -2.81 12.99 -0.05
C SER A 175 -2.81 14.04 1.06
N ALA A 176 -2.43 13.65 2.28
CA ALA A 176 -2.29 14.57 3.41
C ALA A 176 -1.12 15.54 3.25
N TYR A 177 -0.07 15.11 2.54
CA TYR A 177 1.18 15.83 2.38
C TYR A 177 1.14 16.81 1.19
N GLY A 178 0.43 16.42 0.12
CA GLY A 178 0.15 17.28 -1.02
C GLY A 178 -0.09 16.53 -2.31
N GLU A 179 -0.41 17.25 -3.38
CA GLU A 179 -0.81 16.67 -4.66
C GLU A 179 0.35 16.03 -5.43
N GLU A 180 1.52 16.64 -5.39
CA GLU A 180 2.74 16.08 -5.99
C GLU A 180 3.19 14.83 -5.22
N ALA A 181 3.07 14.85 -3.89
CA ALA A 181 3.34 13.68 -3.06
C ALA A 181 2.39 12.54 -3.42
N LEU A 182 1.09 12.82 -3.58
CA LEU A 182 0.06 11.84 -3.95
C LEU A 182 0.36 11.20 -5.31
N THR A 183 0.66 11.99 -6.34
CA THR A 183 0.94 11.50 -7.69
C THR A 183 2.23 10.68 -7.73
N THR A 184 3.32 11.20 -7.14
CA THR A 184 4.62 10.51 -7.02
C THR A 184 4.46 9.18 -6.30
N ALA A 185 3.83 9.20 -5.12
CA ALA A 185 3.73 8.03 -4.27
C ALA A 185 2.84 6.94 -4.88
N THR A 186 1.72 7.35 -5.50
CA THR A 186 0.82 6.43 -6.20
C THR A 186 1.55 5.76 -7.35
N THR A 187 2.22 6.53 -8.20
CA THR A 187 2.97 6.01 -9.36
C THR A 187 4.00 4.96 -8.93
N LEU A 188 4.88 5.29 -7.99
CA LEU A 188 5.91 4.37 -7.50
C LEU A 188 5.33 3.14 -6.81
N LYS A 189 4.25 3.30 -6.03
CA LYS A 189 3.61 2.18 -5.35
C LYS A 189 2.98 1.19 -6.34
N LEU A 190 2.39 1.67 -7.42
CA LEU A 190 1.81 0.82 -8.46
C LEU A 190 2.90 0.13 -9.28
N ALA A 191 3.97 0.84 -9.64
CA ALA A 191 5.14 0.22 -10.27
C ALA A 191 5.71 -0.92 -9.40
N ARG A 192 5.81 -0.69 -8.09
CA ARG A 192 6.23 -1.70 -7.12
C ARG A 192 5.26 -2.88 -7.02
N ALA A 193 3.95 -2.65 -7.12
CA ALA A 193 2.96 -3.72 -7.09
C ALA A 193 3.04 -4.68 -8.30
N LEU A 194 3.67 -4.29 -9.41
CA LEU A 194 3.97 -5.21 -10.53
C LEU A 194 4.92 -6.34 -10.11
N TRP A 195 5.74 -6.12 -9.08
CA TRP A 195 6.68 -7.11 -8.55
C TRP A 195 6.01 -8.27 -7.80
N ILE A 196 4.71 -8.20 -7.55
CA ILE A 196 3.93 -9.33 -7.01
C ILE A 196 4.14 -10.58 -7.88
N ILE A 197 4.09 -10.43 -9.21
CA ILE A 197 4.17 -11.55 -10.16
C ILE A 197 5.52 -12.27 -10.07
N PRO A 198 6.68 -11.61 -10.31
CA PRO A 198 7.97 -12.28 -10.24
C PRO A 198 8.25 -12.83 -8.83
N VAL A 199 7.91 -12.09 -7.77
CA VAL A 199 8.14 -12.56 -6.40
C VAL A 199 7.29 -13.79 -6.09
N ALA A 200 6.01 -13.84 -6.47
CA ALA A 200 5.17 -15.01 -6.24
C ALA A 200 5.67 -16.26 -7.01
N LEU A 201 6.13 -16.08 -8.25
CA LEU A 201 6.71 -17.17 -9.05
C LEU A 201 8.01 -17.70 -8.42
N ILE A 202 8.91 -16.81 -8.01
CA ILE A 202 10.16 -17.18 -7.32
C ILE A 202 9.84 -17.86 -5.98
N SER A 203 8.84 -17.35 -5.24
CA SER A 203 8.37 -17.93 -3.97
C SER A 203 7.94 -19.38 -4.17
N ALA A 204 7.16 -19.65 -5.23
CA ALA A 204 6.73 -21.00 -5.57
C ALA A 204 7.93 -21.94 -5.75
N VAL A 205 8.96 -21.53 -6.49
CA VAL A 205 10.17 -22.35 -6.71
C VAL A 205 10.95 -22.58 -5.42
N ILE A 206 11.13 -21.55 -4.59
CA ILE A 206 11.90 -21.64 -3.33
C ILE A 206 11.21 -22.58 -2.33
N PHE A 207 9.88 -22.57 -2.26
CA PHE A 207 9.10 -23.38 -1.32
C PHE A 207 8.61 -24.72 -1.90
N SER A 208 8.68 -24.93 -3.22
CA SER A 208 8.30 -26.18 -3.89
C SER A 208 9.35 -27.29 -3.78
N ARG A 209 10.60 -26.97 -3.39
CA ARG A 209 11.77 -27.90 -3.27
C ARG A 209 11.61 -29.07 -2.27
N GLY A 210 10.40 -29.49 -1.91
CA GLY A 210 10.13 -30.66 -1.07
C GLY A 210 8.88 -31.47 -1.43
N ASN A 211 8.02 -31.06 -2.39
CA ASN A 211 6.85 -31.84 -2.79
C ASN A 211 6.54 -31.57 -4.28
N GLY A 212 6.74 -32.58 -5.13
CA GLY A 212 6.66 -32.54 -6.60
C GLY A 212 5.27 -32.33 -7.20
N GLU A 213 4.45 -31.48 -6.59
CA GLU A 213 3.17 -31.05 -7.15
C GLU A 213 3.28 -29.62 -7.66
N GLU A 214 3.20 -29.46 -8.98
CA GLU A 214 3.04 -28.19 -9.68
C GLU A 214 1.69 -27.56 -9.31
N GLY A 215 1.66 -26.83 -8.19
CA GLY A 215 0.52 -26.02 -7.83
C GLY A 215 0.38 -24.86 -8.81
N LYS A 216 -0.65 -24.88 -9.66
CA LYS A 216 -1.07 -23.73 -10.46
C LYS A 216 -1.38 -22.56 -9.51
N SER A 217 -0.39 -21.71 -9.25
CA SER A 217 -0.58 -20.49 -8.47
C SER A 217 -1.55 -19.61 -9.25
N LYS A 218 -2.79 -19.46 -8.76
CA LYS A 218 -3.71 -18.44 -9.27
C LYS A 218 -3.13 -17.08 -8.86
N LEU A 219 -2.28 -16.52 -9.73
CA LEU A 219 -1.73 -15.19 -9.57
C LEU A 219 -2.89 -14.18 -9.61
N VAL A 220 -3.11 -13.50 -8.50
CA VAL A 220 -4.11 -12.43 -8.42
C VAL A 220 -3.45 -11.15 -8.90
N ILE A 221 -3.62 -10.84 -10.18
CA ILE A 221 -3.13 -9.60 -10.77
C ILE A 221 -4.13 -8.46 -10.44
N PRO A 222 -3.68 -7.36 -9.82
CA PRO A 222 -4.52 -6.19 -9.60
C PRO A 222 -4.79 -5.46 -10.92
N TYR A 223 -5.87 -5.82 -11.62
CA TYR A 223 -6.25 -5.25 -12.92
C TYR A 223 -6.38 -3.71 -12.92
N PHE A 224 -6.61 -3.07 -11.77
CA PHE A 224 -6.68 -1.62 -11.69
C PHE A 224 -5.36 -0.92 -12.04
N ILE A 225 -4.20 -1.58 -11.89
CA ILE A 225 -2.90 -1.04 -12.31
C ILE A 225 -2.87 -0.86 -13.83
N PHE A 226 -3.38 -1.85 -14.58
CA PHE A 226 -3.49 -1.75 -16.03
C PHE A 226 -4.36 -0.57 -16.44
N TRP A 227 -5.52 -0.41 -15.82
CA TRP A 227 -6.42 0.71 -16.11
C TRP A 227 -5.86 2.06 -15.70
N TYR A 228 -5.05 2.12 -14.64
CA TYR A 228 -4.32 3.33 -14.28
C TYR A 228 -3.30 3.73 -15.35
N CYS A 229 -2.48 2.78 -15.83
CA CYS A 229 -1.56 3.05 -16.94
C CYS A 229 -2.29 3.44 -18.22
N ALA A 230 -3.43 2.79 -18.49
CA ALA A 230 -4.28 3.13 -19.64
C ALA A 230 -4.88 4.54 -19.51
N ALA A 231 -5.25 4.98 -18.31
CA ALA A 231 -5.73 6.34 -18.08
C ALA A 231 -4.65 7.39 -18.39
N ILE A 232 -3.42 7.18 -17.88
CA ILE A 232 -2.27 8.05 -18.18
C ILE A 232 -2.02 8.12 -19.68
N ALA A 233 -1.91 6.97 -20.34
CA ALA A 233 -1.68 6.92 -21.78
C ALA A 233 -2.80 7.61 -22.54
N PHE A 234 -4.06 7.37 -22.17
CA PHE A 234 -5.20 7.98 -22.84
C PHE A 234 -5.22 9.51 -22.69
N SER A 235 -4.96 10.05 -21.50
CA SER A 235 -4.90 11.50 -21.32
C SER A 235 -3.75 12.15 -22.10
N ASP A 236 -2.63 11.44 -22.24
CA ASP A 236 -1.45 11.89 -22.99
C ASP A 236 -1.68 11.87 -24.52
N PHE A 237 -2.34 10.82 -25.04
CA PHE A 237 -2.67 10.70 -26.46
C PHE A 237 -3.78 11.67 -26.92
N PHE A 238 -4.65 12.12 -26.02
CA PHE A 238 -5.80 12.97 -26.34
C PHE A 238 -5.84 14.25 -25.47
N PRO A 239 -4.81 15.12 -25.54
CA PRO A 239 -4.66 16.26 -24.63
C PRO A 239 -5.78 17.30 -24.75
N GLN A 240 -6.56 17.30 -25.83
CA GLN A 240 -7.67 18.23 -26.05
C GLN A 240 -8.79 18.15 -24.99
N PHE A 241 -8.82 17.11 -24.16
CA PHE A 241 -9.82 16.94 -23.09
C PHE A 241 -9.27 17.26 -21.69
N GLU A 242 -8.16 18.00 -21.58
CA GLU A 242 -7.49 18.33 -20.31
C GLU A 242 -8.45 18.81 -19.21
N VAL A 243 -9.40 19.70 -19.53
CA VAL A 243 -10.41 20.19 -18.55
C VAL A 243 -11.25 19.05 -17.97
N VAL A 244 -11.62 18.07 -18.80
CA VAL A 244 -12.38 16.89 -18.37
C VAL A 244 -11.50 16.00 -17.49
N TYR A 245 -10.24 15.80 -17.87
CA TYR A 245 -9.28 15.00 -17.10
C TYR A 245 -8.99 15.59 -15.73
N GLN A 246 -8.82 16.91 -15.63
CA GLN A 246 -8.69 17.62 -14.36
C GLN A 246 -9.95 17.47 -13.49
N GLY A 247 -11.14 17.51 -14.10
CA GLY A 247 -12.39 17.20 -13.42
C GLY A 247 -12.44 15.77 -12.88
N ILE A 248 -12.04 14.78 -13.67
CA ILE A 248 -11.96 13.37 -13.26
C ILE A 248 -10.96 13.22 -12.10
N PHE A 249 -9.78 13.84 -12.20
CA PHE A 249 -8.76 13.83 -11.18
C PHE A 249 -9.27 14.40 -9.85
N ALA A 250 -9.94 15.56 -9.88
CA ALA A 250 -10.52 16.18 -8.69
C ALA A 250 -11.60 15.30 -8.04
N ILE A 251 -12.49 14.71 -8.84
CA ILE A 251 -13.51 13.76 -8.35
C ILE A 251 -12.84 12.52 -7.74
N ALA A 252 -11.81 11.99 -8.39
CA ALA A 252 -11.07 10.83 -7.92
C ALA A 252 -10.38 11.10 -6.57
N LYS A 253 -9.78 12.28 -6.41
CA LYS A 253 -9.19 12.77 -5.15
C LYS A 253 -10.25 12.90 -4.05
N GLN A 254 -11.44 13.41 -4.34
CA GLN A 254 -12.51 13.46 -3.34
C GLN A 254 -13.05 12.06 -3.00
N ALA A 255 -13.24 11.20 -4.01
CA ALA A 255 -13.65 9.81 -3.81
C ALA A 255 -12.64 9.04 -2.94
N LEU A 256 -11.36 9.40 -3.02
CA LEU A 256 -10.30 8.84 -2.18
C LEU A 256 -10.45 9.25 -0.70
N VAL A 257 -10.85 10.48 -0.41
CA VAL A 257 -11.18 10.92 0.97
C VAL A 257 -12.29 10.03 1.55
N VAL A 258 -13.34 9.79 0.77
CA VAL A 258 -14.42 8.86 1.14
C VAL A 258 -13.91 7.44 1.32
N CYS A 259 -13.04 6.97 0.43
CA CYS A 259 -12.42 5.66 0.54
C CYS A 259 -11.66 5.49 1.87
N LEU A 260 -10.87 6.50 2.27
CA LEU A 260 -10.10 6.47 3.52
C LEU A 260 -11.00 6.51 4.75
N PHE A 261 -12.14 7.21 4.70
CA PHE A 261 -13.17 7.08 5.73
C PHE A 261 -13.68 5.65 5.85
N LEU A 262 -14.02 5.00 4.73
CA LEU A 262 -14.50 3.61 4.75
C LEU A 262 -13.41 2.61 5.19
N ILE A 263 -12.15 2.87 4.85
CA ILE A 263 -11.00 2.13 5.39
C ILE A 263 -10.96 2.27 6.90
N GLY A 264 -11.06 3.49 7.44
CA GLY A 264 -11.14 3.75 8.88
C GLY A 264 -12.28 2.97 9.54
N CYS A 265 -13.47 2.99 8.95
CA CYS A 265 -14.64 2.22 9.41
C CYS A 265 -14.42 0.70 9.39
N SER A 266 -13.49 0.20 8.57
CA SER A 266 -13.18 -1.22 8.42
C SER A 266 -12.05 -1.68 9.36
N ILE A 267 -11.37 -0.75 10.06
CA ILE A 267 -10.32 -1.08 11.01
C ILE A 267 -10.94 -1.78 12.21
N SER A 268 -10.53 -3.03 12.42
CA SER A 268 -11.01 -3.86 13.52
C SER A 268 -9.96 -3.91 14.62
N VAL A 269 -10.28 -3.34 15.79
CA VAL A 269 -9.41 -3.35 16.98
C VAL A 269 -9.14 -4.79 17.45
N SER A 270 -10.08 -5.72 17.26
CA SER A 270 -9.86 -7.13 17.57
C SER A 270 -8.84 -7.78 16.63
N LYS A 271 -8.85 -7.45 15.33
CA LYS A 271 -7.81 -7.89 14.38
C LYS A 271 -6.44 -7.27 14.65
N LEU A 272 -6.40 -6.03 15.15
CA LEU A 272 -5.18 -5.39 15.65
C LEU A 272 -4.59 -6.16 16.85
N LYS A 273 -5.45 -6.57 17.80
CA LYS A 273 -5.04 -7.33 18.99
C LYS A 273 -4.67 -8.80 18.70
N SER A 274 -5.13 -9.36 17.58
CA SER A 274 -4.79 -10.73 17.18
C SER A 274 -3.42 -10.87 16.51
N ALA A 275 -2.73 -9.75 16.20
CA ALA A 275 -1.36 -9.79 15.74
C ALA A 275 -0.47 -10.28 16.89
N GLY A 276 -0.05 -11.55 16.84
CA GLY A 276 0.84 -12.10 17.86
C GLY A 276 2.09 -11.22 18.04
N ALA A 277 2.59 -11.12 19.28
CA ALA A 277 3.68 -10.18 19.62
C ALA A 277 4.93 -10.36 18.76
N LYS A 278 5.29 -11.61 18.47
CA LYS A 278 6.50 -11.95 17.70
C LYS A 278 6.40 -11.57 16.20
N PRO A 279 5.31 -11.92 15.47
CA PRO A 279 5.00 -11.34 14.17
C PRO A 279 5.05 -9.81 14.13
N LEU A 280 4.44 -9.14 15.13
CA LEU A 280 4.40 -7.69 15.18
C LEU A 280 5.78 -7.08 15.36
N MET A 281 6.59 -7.58 16.31
CA MET A 281 7.98 -7.14 16.51
C MET A 281 8.81 -7.30 15.24
N PHE A 282 8.65 -8.43 14.54
CA PHE A 282 9.31 -8.67 13.26
C PHE A 282 8.91 -7.64 12.20
N GLY A 283 7.60 -7.40 12.05
CA GLY A 283 7.07 -6.40 11.12
C GLY A 283 7.56 -5.00 11.43
N VAL A 284 7.53 -4.57 12.70
CA VAL A 284 8.06 -3.27 13.15
C VAL A 284 9.55 -3.16 12.84
N THR A 285 10.33 -4.21 13.10
CA THR A 285 11.78 -4.21 12.85
C THR A 285 12.07 -4.00 11.36
N LEU A 286 11.38 -4.73 10.48
CA LEU A 286 11.53 -4.54 9.03
C LEU A 286 11.07 -3.16 8.60
N TRP A 287 9.93 -2.70 9.11
CA TRP A 287 9.38 -1.41 8.76
C TRP A 287 10.31 -0.26 9.15
N VAL A 288 10.85 -0.28 10.37
CA VAL A 288 11.85 0.71 10.83
C VAL A 288 13.09 0.66 9.96
N LEU A 289 13.62 -0.53 9.67
CA LEU A 289 14.80 -0.69 8.84
C LEU A 289 14.60 -0.10 7.43
N ILE A 290 13.50 -0.44 6.77
CA ILE A 290 13.21 0.07 5.42
C ILE A 290 12.94 1.56 5.46
N SER A 291 12.17 2.03 6.45
CA SER A 291 11.85 3.45 6.60
C SER A 291 13.09 4.30 6.78
N THR A 292 14.01 3.91 7.67
CA THR A 292 15.21 4.69 7.95
C THR A 292 16.25 4.58 6.86
N THR A 293 16.46 3.39 6.27
CA THR A 293 17.44 3.22 5.19
C THR A 293 17.01 3.90 3.89
N SER A 294 15.73 3.81 3.52
CA SER A 294 15.21 4.53 2.35
C SER A 294 15.18 6.04 2.56
N LEU A 295 14.79 6.52 3.75
CA LEU A 295 14.86 7.95 4.06
C LEU A 295 16.30 8.46 4.04
N GLY A 296 17.21 7.72 4.66
CA GLY A 296 18.64 8.07 4.66
C GLY A 296 19.19 8.14 3.24
N TRP A 297 18.87 7.17 2.39
CA TRP A 297 19.26 7.21 0.99
C TRP A 297 18.76 8.49 0.30
N LEU A 298 17.47 8.80 0.42
CA LEU A 298 16.86 9.98 -0.22
C LEU A 298 17.41 11.32 0.28
N LEU A 299 17.89 11.39 1.52
CA LEU A 299 18.47 12.62 2.08
C LEU A 299 19.93 12.84 1.69
N PHE A 300 20.65 11.79 1.28
CA PHE A 300 22.09 11.82 1.03
C PHE A 300 22.49 11.49 -0.42
N SER A 301 21.54 11.13 -1.28
CA SER A 301 21.73 10.91 -2.73
C SER A 301 21.51 12.20 -3.51
#